data_AF-A0A1X2DBX2-F1
#
_entry.id   AF-A0A1X2DBX2-F1
#
_cell.length_a   1.000
_cell.length_b   1.000
_cell.length_c   1.000
_cell.angle_alpha   90.00
_cell.angle_beta   90.00
_cell.angle_gamma   90.00
#
_symmetry.space_group_name_H-M   'P 1'
#
loop_
_entity.id
_entity.type
_entity.pdbx_description
1 polymer ?
#
loop_
_entity_poly.entity_id
_entity_poly.type
_entity_poly.pdbx_seq_one_letter_code
_entity_poly.pdbx_strand_id
1 'polypeptide(L)'
;MKRFPSTACAGSTDGVFDPDRGWQLHPQVAVRPEPFGALLYHFGTRKLSFLKNRTILTVVQSLADHRDVRSACRAAGVDDCDQDPYLRALGVLAGSNMLVAKEVE
;
A
#
# COMPACT_ATOMS: atom_id res chain seq x y z
N MET A 1 -37.57 20.08 -1.37
CA MET A 1 -36.46 19.12 -1.27
C MET A 1 -35.27 19.78 -0.58
N LYS A 2 -34.84 19.28 0.59
CA LYS A 2 -33.69 19.82 1.34
C LYS A 2 -32.40 19.24 0.73
N ARG A 3 -31.49 20.09 0.23
CA ARG A 3 -30.15 19.67 -0.22
C ARG A 3 -29.22 19.67 1.00
N PHE A 4 -28.60 18.53 1.26
CA PHE A 4 -27.53 18.39 2.25
C PHE A 4 -26.18 18.70 1.57
N PRO A 5 -25.29 19.51 2.16
CA PRO A 5 -23.94 19.66 1.66
C PRO A 5 -23.11 18.42 2.01
N SER A 6 -22.46 17.82 1.01
CA SER A 6 -21.51 16.72 1.23
C SER A 6 -20.27 17.25 1.95
N THR A 7 -19.99 16.69 3.12
CA THR A 7 -18.72 16.83 3.84
C THR A 7 -17.59 16.31 2.96
N ALA A 8 -16.69 17.21 2.56
CA ALA A 8 -15.42 16.83 1.98
C ALA A 8 -14.61 16.07 3.04
N CYS A 9 -14.25 14.82 2.76
CA CYS A 9 -13.27 14.10 3.55
C CYS A 9 -11.91 14.75 3.30
N ALA A 10 -11.41 15.52 4.28
CA ALA A 10 -10.01 15.87 4.38
C ALA A 10 -9.21 14.59 4.71
N GLY A 11 -8.90 13.80 3.69
CA GLY A 11 -7.84 12.81 3.76
C GLY A 11 -6.53 13.55 3.64
N SER A 12 -5.69 13.50 4.67
CA SER A 12 -4.34 14.07 4.67
C SER A 12 -3.54 13.40 3.54
N THR A 13 -3.37 14.14 2.45
CA THR A 13 -2.45 13.82 1.36
C THR A 13 -1.08 14.29 1.82
N ASP A 14 -0.27 13.40 2.40
CA ASP A 14 1.15 13.67 2.49
C ASP A 14 1.94 12.48 1.94
N GLY A 15 2.58 12.74 0.81
CA GLY A 15 3.38 11.80 0.03
C GLY A 15 2.66 11.28 -1.21
N VAL A 16 2.88 11.93 -2.36
CA VAL A 16 2.80 11.26 -3.66
C VAL A 16 3.59 9.95 -3.56
N PHE A 17 3.00 8.84 -3.99
CA PHE A 17 3.70 7.56 -4.00
C PHE A 17 4.96 7.64 -4.87
N ASP A 18 6.12 7.51 -4.24
CA ASP A 18 7.43 7.50 -4.89
C ASP A 18 8.07 6.11 -4.72
N PRO A 19 8.21 5.33 -5.81
CA PRO A 19 8.75 3.97 -5.74
C PRO A 19 10.26 3.92 -5.45
N ASP A 20 10.95 5.06 -5.58
CA ASP A 20 12.39 5.17 -5.32
C ASP A 20 12.70 5.50 -3.84
N ARG A 21 11.67 5.49 -2.98
CA ARG A 21 11.77 5.66 -1.52
C ARG A 21 11.29 4.42 -0.78
N GLY A 22 11.68 4.31 0.49
CA GLY A 22 11.22 3.27 1.40
C GLY A 22 9.76 3.49 1.80
N TRP A 23 9.00 2.40 1.83
CA TRP A 23 7.61 2.38 2.29
C TRP A 23 7.44 1.26 3.32
N GLN A 24 6.36 1.32 4.07
CA GLN A 24 5.97 0.25 5.00
C GLN A 24 4.46 0.21 5.15
N LEU A 25 3.93 -0.89 5.67
CA LEU A 25 2.54 -0.96 6.10
C LEU A 25 2.28 0.08 7.19
N HIS A 26 1.14 0.76 7.10
CA HIS A 26 0.71 1.64 8.18
C HIS A 26 0.53 0.81 9.47
N PRO A 27 0.99 1.26 10.64
CA PRO A 27 0.97 0.46 11.88
C PRO A 27 -0.43 0.06 12.35
N GLN A 28 -1.47 0.76 11.87
CA GLN A 28 -2.88 0.41 12.10
C GLN A 28 -3.48 -0.51 11.03
N VAL A 29 -2.68 -1.14 10.16
CA VAL A 29 -3.15 -2.09 9.15
C VAL A 29 -2.91 -3.51 9.61
N ALA A 30 -3.98 -4.29 9.71
CA ALA A 30 -3.91 -5.74 9.85
C ALA A 30 -3.84 -6.41 8.48
N VAL A 31 -2.97 -7.41 8.36
CA VAL A 31 -2.83 -8.25 7.18
C VAL A 31 -3.39 -9.65 7.49
N ARG A 32 -4.32 -10.13 6.68
CA ARG A 32 -4.79 -11.51 6.72
C ARG A 32 -4.45 -12.22 5.41
N PRO A 33 -3.44 -13.09 5.40
CA PRO A 33 -3.10 -13.90 4.22
C PRO A 33 -4.23 -14.83 3.82
N GLU A 34 -4.42 -15.01 2.53
CA GLU A 34 -5.43 -15.89 1.92
C GLU A 34 -4.83 -16.60 0.70
N PRO A 35 -5.40 -17.73 0.22
CA PRO A 35 -4.84 -18.46 -0.93
C PRO A 35 -4.67 -17.62 -2.20
N PHE A 36 -5.54 -16.62 -2.38
CA PHE A 36 -5.50 -15.69 -3.53
C PHE A 36 -4.59 -14.47 -3.30
N GLY A 37 -4.05 -14.25 -2.10
CA GLY A 37 -3.33 -13.02 -1.75
C GLY A 37 -3.57 -12.63 -0.31
N ALA A 38 -4.28 -11.52 -0.06
CA ALA A 38 -4.57 -11.07 1.30
C ALA A 38 -5.74 -10.09 1.40
N LEU A 39 -6.24 -9.96 2.63
CA LEU A 39 -7.12 -8.88 3.07
C LEU A 39 -6.33 -7.91 3.95
N LEU A 40 -6.39 -6.62 3.64
CA LEU A 40 -5.79 -5.54 4.42
C LEU A 40 -6.91 -4.73 5.07
N TYR A 41 -6.89 -4.62 6.40
CA TYR A 41 -7.86 -3.82 7.14
C TYR A 41 -7.17 -2.72 7.94
N HIS A 42 -7.57 -1.48 7.70
CA HIS A 42 -7.04 -0.33 8.44
C HIS A 42 -7.98 0.04 9.61
N PHE A 43 -7.50 -0.04 10.85
CA PHE A 43 -8.33 0.21 12.04
C PHE A 43 -8.81 1.66 12.17
N GLY A 44 -7.97 2.65 11.85
CA GLY A 44 -8.35 4.07 11.86
C GLY A 44 -9.41 4.46 10.82
N THR A 45 -9.19 4.15 9.54
CA THR A 45 -10.12 4.52 8.44
C THR A 45 -11.25 3.52 8.21
N ARG A 46 -11.18 2.33 8.82
CA ARG A 46 -12.10 1.19 8.62
C ARG A 46 -12.21 0.72 7.17
N LYS A 47 -11.21 1.04 6.34
CA LYS A 47 -11.13 0.58 4.95
C LYS A 47 -10.66 -0.88 4.90
N LEU A 48 -11.21 -1.62 3.94
CA LEU A 48 -10.79 -2.97 3.57
C LEU A 48 -10.23 -2.93 2.15
N SER A 49 -9.06 -3.53 1.93
CA SER A 49 -8.42 -3.67 0.61
C SER A 49 -8.04 -5.12 0.34
N PHE A 50 -8.05 -5.49 -0.93
CA PHE A 50 -7.81 -6.87 -1.37
C PHE A 50 -6.55 -6.92 -2.23
N LEU A 51 -5.62 -7.79 -1.85
CA LEU A 51 -4.47 -8.15 -2.64
C LEU A 51 -4.82 -9.42 -3.44
N LYS A 52 -4.77 -9.33 -4.77
CA LYS A 52 -5.29 -10.35 -5.71
C LYS A 52 -4.28 -11.43 -6.11
N ASN A 53 -3.03 -11.34 -5.67
CA ASN A 53 -2.07 -12.43 -5.81
C ASN A 53 -1.15 -12.50 -4.57
N ARG A 54 -0.43 -13.61 -4.43
CA ARG A 54 0.52 -13.79 -3.31
C ARG A 54 1.79 -12.96 -3.49
N THR A 55 2.18 -12.64 -4.73
CA THR A 55 3.39 -11.85 -5.00
C THR A 55 3.28 -10.44 -4.43
N ILE A 56 2.16 -9.73 -4.63
CA ILE A 56 1.99 -8.39 -4.05
C ILE A 56 1.89 -8.44 -2.52
N LEU A 57 1.36 -9.52 -1.94
CA LEU A 57 1.43 -9.73 -0.48
C LEU A 57 2.88 -9.83 -0.02
N THR A 58 3.70 -10.64 -0.68
CA THR A 58 5.14 -10.75 -0.37
C THR A 58 5.83 -9.40 -0.46
N VAL A 59 5.60 -8.63 -1.54
CA VAL A 59 6.15 -7.29 -1.70
C VAL A 59 5.76 -6.41 -0.51
N VAL A 60 4.46 -6.28 -0.21
CA VAL A 60 3.93 -5.44 0.88
C VAL A 60 4.52 -5.82 2.24
N GLN A 61 4.69 -7.12 2.53
CA GLN A 61 5.29 -7.59 3.79
C GLN A 61 6.77 -7.27 3.90
N SER A 62 7.52 -7.35 2.78
CA SER A 62 8.95 -7.09 2.74
C SER A 62 9.33 -5.61 2.64
N LEU A 63 8.39 -4.69 2.35
CA LEU A 63 8.67 -3.28 2.07
C LEU A 63 9.58 -2.61 3.13
N ALA A 64 9.34 -2.89 4.41
CA ALA A 64 10.10 -2.30 5.52
C ALA A 64 11.57 -2.76 5.56
N ASP A 65 11.88 -3.92 4.98
CA ASP A 65 13.22 -4.51 4.92
C ASP A 65 14.07 -3.96 3.77
N HIS A 66 13.45 -3.18 2.87
CA HIS A 66 14.10 -2.65 1.67
C HIS A 66 14.22 -1.14 1.70
N ARG A 67 15.24 -0.63 1.00
CA ARG A 67 15.49 0.82 0.89
C ARG A 67 14.47 1.54 0.01
N ASP A 68 13.92 0.84 -0.99
CA ASP A 68 12.99 1.35 -1.99
C ASP A 68 12.03 0.24 -2.47
N VAL A 69 10.90 0.64 -3.07
CA VAL A 69 9.86 -0.29 -3.52
C VAL A 69 10.37 -1.22 -4.62
N ARG A 70 11.18 -0.70 -5.54
CA ARG A 70 11.71 -1.49 -6.67
C ARG A 70 12.59 -2.64 -6.19
N SER A 71 13.37 -2.40 -5.14
CA SER A 71 14.20 -3.42 -4.49
C SER A 71 13.36 -4.49 -3.83
N ALA A 72 12.24 -4.12 -3.20
CA ALA A 72 11.29 -5.08 -2.64
C ALA A 72 10.60 -5.93 -3.73
N CYS A 73 10.21 -5.30 -4.85
CA CYS A 73 9.67 -6.01 -6.01
C CYS A 73 10.66 -7.06 -6.55
N ARG A 74 11.92 -6.69 -6.76
CA ARG A 74 12.97 -7.62 -7.21
C ARG A 74 13.21 -8.75 -6.21
N ALA A 75 13.25 -8.45 -4.91
CA ALA A 75 13.40 -9.47 -3.87
C ALA A 75 12.22 -10.46 -3.83
N ALA A 76 11.02 -10.01 -4.20
CA ALA A 76 9.83 -10.86 -4.36
C ALA A 76 9.77 -11.61 -5.71
N GLY A 77 10.81 -11.49 -6.56
CA GLY A 77 10.89 -12.15 -7.87
C GLY A 77 10.15 -11.44 -9.00
N VAL A 78 9.91 -10.13 -8.87
CA VAL A 78 9.32 -9.30 -9.94
C VAL A 78 10.44 -8.58 -10.68
N ASP A 79 10.66 -8.97 -11.94
CA ASP A 79 11.62 -8.34 -12.83
C ASP A 79 11.26 -6.88 -13.13
N ASP A 80 12.25 -6.05 -13.42
CA ASP A 80 12.05 -4.60 -13.62
C ASP A 80 11.04 -4.27 -14.72
N CYS A 81 10.95 -5.08 -15.79
CA CYS A 81 9.97 -4.91 -16.86
C CYS A 81 8.52 -5.20 -16.42
N ASP A 82 8.35 -5.94 -15.33
CA ASP A 82 7.05 -6.41 -14.84
C ASP A 82 6.58 -5.67 -13.59
N GLN A 83 7.32 -4.65 -13.13
CA GLN A 83 7.00 -3.91 -11.90
C GLN A 83 5.82 -2.96 -12.01
N ASP A 84 5.51 -2.44 -13.19
CA ASP A 84 4.50 -1.38 -13.38
C ASP A 84 3.12 -1.69 -12.74
N PRO A 85 2.55 -2.91 -12.89
CA PRO A 85 1.29 -3.27 -12.21
C PRO A 85 1.39 -3.24 -10.69
N TYR A 86 2.54 -3.64 -10.13
CA TYR A 86 2.80 -3.65 -8.69
C TYR A 86 2.95 -2.23 -8.17
N LEU A 87 3.72 -1.37 -8.85
CA LEU A 87 3.89 0.04 -8.49
C LEU A 87 2.56 0.78 -8.51
N ARG A 88 1.71 0.54 -9.52
CA ARG A 88 0.35 1.09 -9.57
C ARG A 88 -0.48 0.64 -8.37
N ALA A 89 -0.48 -0.65 -8.06
CA ALA A 89 -1.25 -1.19 -6.94
C ALA A 89 -0.77 -0.64 -5.59
N LEU A 90 0.54 -0.54 -5.38
CA LEU A 90 1.13 0.06 -4.17
C LEU A 90 0.79 1.56 -4.06
N GLY A 91 0.78 2.30 -5.17
CA GLY A 91 0.31 3.69 -5.20
C GLY A 91 -1.15 3.84 -4.75
N VAL A 92 -2.04 2.90 -5.11
CA VAL A 92 -3.42 2.86 -4.62
C VAL A 92 -3.48 2.57 -3.12
N LEU A 93 -2.63 1.66 -2.62
CA LEU A 93 -2.54 1.37 -1.19
C LEU A 93 -2.03 2.59 -0.40
N ALA A 94 -1.02 3.29 -0.89
CA ALA A 94 -0.53 4.53 -0.31
C ALA A 94 -1.63 5.60 -0.27
N GLY A 95 -2.31 5.85 -1.40
CA GLY A 95 -3.43 6.80 -1.47
C GLY A 95 -4.66 6.42 -0.63
N SER A 96 -4.72 5.20 -0.08
CA SER A 96 -5.77 4.75 0.83
C SER A 96 -5.33 4.62 2.29
N ASN A 97 -4.13 5.13 2.64
CA ASN A 97 -3.48 5.06 3.95
C ASN A 97 -3.08 3.64 4.37
N MET A 98 -3.10 2.66 3.46
CA MET A 98 -2.64 1.30 3.78
C MET A 98 -1.13 1.23 3.93
N LEU A 99 -0.41 2.08 3.21
CA LEU A 99 1.05 2.22 3.29
C LEU A 99 1.41 3.64 3.73
N VAL A 100 2.56 3.77 4.39
CA VAL A 100 3.18 5.04 4.74
C VAL A 100 4.64 5.05 4.29
N ALA A 101 5.17 6.25 4.04
CA ALA A 101 6.59 6.41 3.81
C ALA A 101 7.38 5.89 5.03
N LYS A 102 8.49 5.21 4.78
CA LYS A 102 9.41 4.81 5.83
C LYS A 102 10.15 6.06 6.33
N GLU A 103 10.14 6.28 7.64
CA GLU A 103 11.01 7.29 8.24
C GLU A 103 12.46 6.85 8.06
N VAL A 104 13.28 7.75 7.55
CA VAL A 104 14.73 7.54 7.42
C VAL A 104 15.30 7.98 8.76
N GLU A 105 15.71 7.01 9.60
CA GLU A 105 16.59 7.30 10.75
C GLU A 105 17.97 7.77 10.30
#